data_AF-A0A259BLX1-F1
#
_entry.id   AF-A0A259BLX1-F1
#
_cell.length_a   1.000
_cell.length_b   1.000
_cell.length_c   1.000
_cell.angle_alpha   90.00
_cell.angle_beta   90.00
_cell.angle_gamma   90.00
#
_symmetry.space_group_name_H-M   'P 1'
#
loop_
_entity.id
_entity.type
_entity.pdbx_description
1 polymer ?
#
loop_
_entity_poly.entity_id
_entity_poly.type
_entity_poly.pdbx_seq_one_letter_code
_entity_poly.pdbx_strand_id
1 'polypeptide(L)' 'MTEQRAVHVIGGGLAGSEAAWQLATREVPVVLHEMRPVRTTEAHHTQALAELVCSNSFRSDDPKGNAVGVLHAEMRR' A
#
# COMPACT_ATOMS: atom_id res chain seq x y z
N MET A 1 8.46 10.64 28.87
CA MET A 1 8.10 9.91 27.63
C MET A 1 7.78 10.97 26.59
N THR A 2 8.63 11.15 25.57
CA THR A 2 8.32 12.07 24.47
C THR A 2 7.13 11.52 23.70
N GLU A 3 6.05 12.31 23.56
CA GLU A 3 4.95 11.97 22.65
C GLU A 3 5.53 11.75 21.25
N GLN A 4 5.55 10.49 20.80
CA GLN A 4 5.83 10.19 19.41
C GLN A 4 4.61 10.60 18.61
N ARG A 5 4.74 11.68 17.83
CA ARG A 5 3.69 12.10 16.91
C ARG A 5 3.52 11.03 15.83
N ALA A 6 2.27 10.66 15.56
CA ALA A 6 1.98 9.69 14.53
C ALA A 6 2.35 10.23 13.14
N VAL A 7 2.81 9.35 12.26
CA VAL A 7 2.98 9.63 10.84
C VAL A 7 1.62 9.53 10.16
N HIS A 8 1.26 10.51 9.35
CA HIS A 8 0.00 10.52 8.61
C HIS A 8 0.24 10.06 7.17
N VAL A 9 -0.49 9.03 6.74
CA VAL A 9 -0.49 8.53 5.36
C VAL A 9 -1.83 8.88 4.73
N ILE A 10 -1.82 9.65 3.64
CA ILE A 10 -3.04 10.06 2.93
C ILE A 10 -3.22 9.19 1.69
N GLY A 11 -4.27 8.39 1.67
CA GLY A 11 -4.65 7.46 0.61
C GLY A 11 -4.33 6.00 0.96
N GLY A 12 -5.33 5.12 0.83
CA GLY A 12 -5.26 3.69 1.10
C GLY A 12 -5.06 2.82 -0.14
N GLY A 13 -4.37 3.33 -1.16
CA GLY A 13 -3.96 2.54 -2.34
C GLY A 13 -2.79 1.61 -2.03
N LEU A 14 -2.18 0.99 -3.06
CA LEU A 14 -1.03 0.08 -2.88
C LEU A 14 0.11 0.73 -2.08
N ALA A 15 0.54 1.94 -2.47
CA ALA A 15 1.65 2.63 -1.81
C ALA A 15 1.34 3.05 -0.37
N GLY A 16 0.14 3.59 -0.12
CA GLY A 16 -0.24 4.04 1.22
C GLY A 16 -0.47 2.89 2.19
N SER A 17 -1.02 1.77 1.70
CA SER A 17 -1.17 0.55 2.51
C SER A 17 0.18 -0.03 2.89
N GLU A 18 1.12 -0.12 1.95
CA GLU A 18 2.49 -0.58 2.21
C GLU A 18 3.23 0.35 3.18
N ALA A 19 3.14 1.67 2.97
CA ALA A 19 3.76 2.63 3.87
C ALA A 19 3.21 2.52 5.31
N ALA A 20 1.90 2.42 5.47
CA ALA A 20 1.27 2.25 6.77
C ALA A 20 1.67 0.93 7.43
N TRP A 21 1.73 -0.16 6.67
CA TRP A 21 2.18 -1.46 7.13
C TRP A 21 3.64 -1.43 7.60
N GLN A 22 4.55 -0.84 6.82
CA GLN A 22 5.97 -0.75 7.16
C GLN A 22 6.21 0.13 8.40
N LEU A 23 5.44 1.21 8.58
CA LEU A 23 5.49 2.03 9.80
C LEU A 23 4.99 1.24 11.02
N ALA A 24 3.81 0.63 10.91
CA ALA A 24 3.20 -0.12 12.01
C ALA A 24 4.06 -1.32 12.46
N THR A 25 4.64 -2.06 11.51
CA THR A 25 5.53 -3.21 11.80
C THR A 25 6.84 -2.81 12.47
N ARG A 26 7.26 -1.54 12.36
CA ARG A 26 8.42 -0.96 13.05
C ARG A 26 8.05 -0.18 14.31
N GLU A 27 6.83 -0.39 14.81
CA GLU A 27 6.31 0.26 16.02
C GLU A 27 6.28 1.80 15.92
N VAL A 28 6.25 2.34 14.70
CA VAL A 28 6.06 3.78 14.47
C VAL A 28 4.56 4.07 14.45
N PRO A 29 4.03 4.94 15.34
CA PRO A 29 2.62 5.27 15.33
C PRO A 29 2.22 5.87 13.98
N VAL A 30 1.13 5.37 13.39
CA VAL A 30 0.67 5.76 12.05
C VAL A 30 -0.84 5.93 12.02
N VAL A 31 -1.31 6.95 11.29
CA VAL A 31 -2.71 7.16 10.96
C VAL A 31 -2.87 7.10 9.44
N LEU A 32 -3.60 6.11 8.95
CA LEU A 32 -3.96 5.97 7.54
C LEU A 32 -5.32 6.63 7.27
N HIS A 33 -5.32 7.60 6.37
CA HIS A 33 -6.52 8.32 5.94
C HIS A 33 -6.97 7.78 4.58
N GLU A 34 -8.16 7.21 4.51
CA GLU A 34 -8.79 6.76 3.26
C GLU A 34 -10.18 7.36 3.16
N MET A 35 -10.51 7.91 1.98
CA MET A 35 -11.81 8.56 1.75
C MET A 35 -12.93 7.53 1.59
N ARG A 36 -12.61 6.31 1.15
CA ARG A 36 -13.53 5.18 1.05
C ARG A 36 -13.80 4.57 2.44
N PRO A 37 -15.03 4.08 2.71
CA PRO A 37 -16.17 3.98 1.78
C PRO A 37 -17.00 5.27 1.62
N VAL A 38 -16.73 6.33 2.38
CA VAL A 38 -17.59 7.54 2.42
C VAL A 38 -17.64 8.26 1.08
N ARG A 39 -16.50 8.35 0.40
CA ARG A 39 -16.40 8.86 -0.97
C ARG A 39 -15.67 7.85 -1.84
N THR A 40 -16.33 7.41 -2.91
CA THR A 40 -15.76 6.53 -3.93
C THR A 40 -15.61 7.27 -5.26
N THR A 41 -14.95 6.63 -6.23
CA THR A 41 -14.88 7.08 -7.63
C THR A 41 -15.31 5.94 -8.53
N GLU A 42 -15.59 6.22 -9.81
CA GLU A 42 -15.98 5.19 -10.79
C GLU A 42 -14.94 4.06 -10.95
N ALA A 43 -13.66 4.33 -10.67
CA ALA A 43 -12.61 3.30 -10.70
C ALA A 43 -12.69 2.27 -9.56
N HIS A 44 -13.25 2.62 -8.39
CA HIS A 44 -13.22 1.74 -7.22
C HIS A 44 -14.51 0.92 -7.13
N HIS A 45 -14.36 -0.37 -6.90
CA HIS A 45 -15.44 -1.34 -6.76
C HIS A 45 -15.66 -1.76 -5.30
N THR A 46 -14.72 -1.45 -4.41
CA THR A 46 -14.76 -1.88 -3.01
C THR A 46 -14.39 -0.77 -2.04
N GLN A 47 -14.59 -1.06 -0.75
CA GLN A 47 -14.11 -0.24 0.36
C GLN A 47 -12.75 -0.69 0.90
N ALA A 48 -12.13 -1.69 0.26
CA ALA A 48 -10.87 -2.27 0.72
C ALA A 48 -9.67 -1.37 0.37
N LEU A 49 -8.67 -1.43 1.25
CA LEU A 49 -7.35 -0.88 0.99
C LEU A 49 -6.64 -1.70 -0.09
N ALA A 50 -5.67 -1.08 -0.77
CA ALA A 50 -4.85 -1.70 -1.81
C ALA A 50 -5.65 -2.37 -2.95
N GLU A 51 -6.84 -1.84 -3.27
CA GLU A 51 -7.66 -2.34 -4.37
C GLU A 51 -6.96 -2.17 -5.73
N LEU A 52 -7.02 -3.22 -6.57
CA LEU A 52 -6.63 -3.17 -7.98
C LEU A 52 -7.85 -2.78 -8.82
N VAL A 53 -7.80 -1.59 -9.42
CA VAL A 53 -8.95 -0.97 -10.11
C VAL A 53 -8.98 -1.19 -11.63
N CYS A 54 -7.97 -1.85 -12.19
CA CYS A 54 -7.86 -2.07 -13.63
C CYS A 54 -7.44 -3.52 -13.93
N SER A 55 -6.14 -3.80 -14.04
CA SER A 55 -5.65 -5.18 -14.19
C SER A 55 -5.43 -5.82 -12.82
N ASN A 56 -5.64 -7.13 -12.74
CA ASN A 56 -5.25 -7.96 -11.59
C ASN A 56 -3.82 -8.50 -11.71
N SER A 57 -3.07 -8.11 -12.74
CA SER A 57 -1.69 -8.56 -12.96
C SER A 57 -0.69 -7.61 -12.28
N PHE A 58 0.15 -8.17 -11.41
CA PHE A 58 1.37 -7.52 -10.93
C PHE A 58 2.54 -7.69 -11.90
N ARG A 59 2.29 -8.21 -13.11
CA ARG A 59 3.29 -8.55 -14.15
C ARG A 59 4.16 -9.74 -13.74
N SER A 60 5.27 -9.94 -14.46
CA SER A 60 6.11 -11.15 -14.36
C SER A 60 6.86 -11.20 -13.05
N ASP A 61 6.86 -12.38 -12.44
CA ASP A 61 7.68 -12.74 -11.28
C ASP A 61 9.09 -13.21 -11.62
N ASP A 62 9.48 -13.29 -12.91
CA ASP A 62 10.81 -13.76 -13.31
C ASP A 62 11.89 -12.68 -13.03
N PRO A 63 12.75 -12.84 -12.02
CA PRO A 63 13.77 -11.85 -11.70
C PRO A 63 14.98 -11.94 -12.65
N LYS A 64 15.09 -12.98 -13.48
CA LYS A 64 16.21 -13.15 -14.43
C LYS A 64 15.92 -12.47 -15.76
N GLY A 65 14.65 -12.45 -16.18
CA GLY A 65 14.20 -11.89 -17.45
C GLY A 65 13.36 -10.61 -17.34
N ASN A 66 12.95 -10.18 -16.14
CA ASN A 66 12.07 -9.03 -15.97
C ASN A 66 12.47 -8.13 -14.78
N ALA A 67 12.57 -6.82 -15.02
CA ALA A 67 12.87 -5.84 -13.97
C ALA A 67 11.80 -5.82 -12.85
N VAL A 68 10.53 -6.07 -13.18
CA VAL A 68 9.46 -6.17 -12.18
C VAL A 68 9.64 -7.40 -11.29
N GLY A 69 10.13 -8.51 -11.84
CA GLY A 69 10.45 -9.71 -11.07
C GLY A 69 11.58 -9.46 -10.06
N VAL A 70 12.56 -8.63 -10.39
CA VAL A 70 13.61 -8.18 -9.44
C VAL A 70 12.98 -7.40 -8.30
N LEU A 71 12.11 -6.44 -8.59
CA LEU A 71 11.41 -5.65 -7.56
C LEU A 71 10.54 -6.55 -6.66
N HIS A 72 9.82 -7.53 -7.22
CA HIS A 72 9.06 -8.49 -6.42
C HIS A 72 9.96 -9.31 -5.49
N ALA A 73 11.15 -9.70 -5.94
CA ALA A 73 12.12 -10.42 -5.11
C ALA A 73 12.68 -9.56 -3.98
N GLU A 74 12.84 -8.25 -4.19
CA GLU A 74 13.23 -7.28 -3.16
C GLU A 74 12.12 -7.09 -2.12
N MET A 75 10.87 -6.93 -2.57
CA MET A 75 9.70 -6.71 -1.70
C MET A 75 9.31 -7.90 -0.81
N ARG A 76 9.75 -9.13 -1.15
CA ARG A 76 9.48 -10.34 -0.35
C ARG A 76 10.43 -10.52 0.86
N ARG A 77 11.45 -9.68 0.98
CA ARG A 77 12.49 -9.75 2.01
C ARG A 77 12.19 -8.76 3.14
#